data_AF-A0A7S4ITA1-F1
#
_entry.id   AF-A0A7S4ITA1-F1
#
_cell.length_a   1.000
_cell.length_b   1.000
_cell.length_c   1.000
_cell.angle_alpha   90.00
_cell.angle_beta   90.00
_cell.angle_gamma   90.00
#
_symmetry.space_group_name_H-M   'P 1'
#
loop_
_entity.id
_entity.type
_entity.pdbx_description
1 polymer ?
#
loop_
_entity_poly.entity_id
_entity_poly.type
_entity_poly.pdbx_seq_one_letter_code
_entity_poly.pdbx_strand_id
1 'polypeptide(L)'
;RLIVFAYHLIPNALFMSSEERVSREANVAMDKLREHWPPRLPIESTLELTESDIQNDLVAFCQQPIVLHRGGNWRWNRATVLNDLSLDDDTKVTLQKMQSRSTIKHTKGPSFKVWLYAIRSTVSPVYFLWIERGWELPPVEQLSFLSSFVAESLARELNW
;
A
#
# COMPACT_ATOMS: atom_id res chain seq x y z
N ARG A 1 -16.93 11.17 -12.94
CA ARG A 1 -17.70 11.00 -11.67
C ARG A 1 -16.71 10.54 -10.61
N LEU A 2 -16.12 11.49 -9.87
CA LEU A 2 -15.30 11.20 -8.68
C LEU A 2 -16.21 10.61 -7.60
N ILE A 3 -15.79 9.53 -6.95
CA ILE A 3 -16.42 9.06 -5.71
C ILE A 3 -15.54 9.59 -4.58
N VAL A 4 -15.98 10.68 -3.96
CA VAL A 4 -15.45 11.16 -2.69
C VAL A 4 -16.08 10.28 -1.61
N PHE A 5 -15.30 9.42 -0.96
CA PHE A 5 -15.79 8.67 0.19
C PHE A 5 -15.80 9.58 1.43
N ALA A 6 -16.97 10.13 1.74
CA ALA A 6 -17.23 10.76 3.02
C ALA A 6 -17.37 9.67 4.11
N TYR A 7 -16.48 9.70 5.09
CA TYR A 7 -16.51 8.80 6.24
C TYR A 7 -17.76 9.10 7.10
N HIS A 8 -18.67 8.14 7.18
CA HIS A 8 -19.64 8.08 8.28
C HIS A 8 -18.95 7.40 9.47
N LEU A 9 -18.75 8.19 10.53
CA LEU A 9 -18.36 7.73 11.85
C LEU A 9 -19.46 6.80 12.40
N ILE A 10 -19.13 5.54 12.64
CA ILE A 10 -19.97 4.64 13.44
C ILE A 10 -19.41 4.70 14.88
N PRO A 11 -20.23 5.01 15.90
CA PRO A 11 -19.75 5.16 17.27
C PRO A 11 -19.58 3.81 17.99
N ASN A 12 -18.48 3.73 18.76
CA ASN A 12 -18.23 2.90 19.94
C ASN A 12 -18.86 1.50 20.02
N ALA A 13 -18.05 0.49 19.72
CA ALA A 13 -18.11 -0.79 20.42
C ALA A 13 -16.98 -0.83 21.47
N LEU A 14 -17.41 -0.66 22.72
CA LEU A 14 -16.67 -0.93 23.95
C LEU A 14 -16.62 -2.46 24.11
N PHE A 15 -15.44 -3.09 24.21
CA PHE A 15 -15.09 -4.17 25.16
C PHE A 15 -13.88 -5.02 24.73
N MET A 16 -12.94 -5.10 25.69
CA MET A 16 -12.06 -6.22 26.05
C MET A 16 -10.86 -6.58 25.15
N SER A 17 -9.69 -6.31 25.74
CA SER A 17 -8.40 -6.92 25.45
C SER A 17 -8.45 -8.44 25.63
N SER A 18 -8.77 -9.17 24.56
CA SER A 18 -8.02 -10.38 24.27
C SER A 18 -6.76 -9.94 23.54
N GLU A 19 -5.60 -10.50 23.88
CA GLU A 19 -4.46 -10.46 22.95
C GLU A 19 -4.90 -11.22 21.71
N GLU A 20 -5.52 -10.51 20.78
CA GLU A 20 -5.97 -11.05 19.51
C GLU A 20 -4.70 -11.55 18.82
N ARG A 21 -4.55 -12.88 18.74
CA ARG A 21 -3.38 -13.50 18.12
C ARG A 21 -3.29 -12.99 16.70
N VAL A 22 -2.36 -12.08 16.47
CA VAL A 22 -2.08 -11.50 15.16
C VAL A 22 -1.75 -12.63 14.20
N SER A 23 -2.43 -12.66 13.05
CA SER A 23 -2.23 -13.71 12.06
C SER A 23 -0.79 -13.69 11.55
N ARG A 24 -0.29 -14.83 11.06
CA ARG A 24 1.05 -14.91 10.44
C ARG A 24 1.22 -13.88 9.31
N GLU A 25 0.17 -13.65 8.52
CA GLU A 25 0.20 -12.69 7.42
C GLU A 25 0.30 -11.24 7.93
N ALA A 26 -0.43 -10.90 8.99
CA ALA A 26 -0.33 -9.59 9.60
C ALA A 26 1.03 -9.36 10.29
N ASN A 27 1.64 -10.39 10.86
CA ASN A 27 3.02 -10.31 11.38
C ASN A 27 4.01 -10.00 10.25
N VAL A 28 3.92 -10.68 9.11
CA VAL A 28 4.75 -10.38 7.93
C VAL A 28 4.57 -8.92 7.47
N ALA A 29 3.33 -8.43 7.44
CA ALA A 29 3.06 -7.04 7.10
C ALA A 29 3.64 -6.05 8.13
N MET A 30 3.60 -6.36 9.42
CA MET A 30 4.25 -5.56 10.46
C MET A 30 5.77 -5.58 10.35
N ASP A 31 6.36 -6.73 10.04
CA ASP A 31 7.80 -6.87 9.85
C ASP A 31 8.28 -6.03 8.66
N LYS A 32 7.53 -6.03 7.55
CA LYS A 32 7.81 -5.14 6.42
C LYS A 32 7.81 -3.66 6.82
N LEU A 33 6.86 -3.21 7.64
CA LEU A 33 6.88 -1.83 8.15
C LEU A 33 8.12 -1.58 9.02
N ARG A 34 8.49 -2.52 9.91
CA ARG A 34 9.66 -2.39 10.79
C ARG A 34 10.97 -2.27 10.01
N GLU A 35 11.11 -2.94 8.88
CA GLU A 35 12.28 -2.82 7.99
C GLU A 35 12.50 -1.38 7.50
N HIS A 36 11.41 -0.62 7.33
CA HIS A 36 11.40 0.74 6.82
C HIS A 36 11.14 1.81 7.90
N TRP A 37 10.98 1.42 9.17
CA TRP A 37 10.73 2.32 10.31
C TRP A 37 11.97 2.49 11.20
N PRO A 38 12.29 3.72 11.68
CA PRO A 38 11.67 4.99 11.33
C PRO A 38 11.84 5.33 9.83
N PRO A 39 11.03 6.21 9.24
CA PRO A 39 11.02 6.45 7.79
C PRO A 39 12.41 6.81 7.28
N ARG A 40 13.02 5.90 6.52
CA ARG A 40 14.29 6.13 5.81
C ARG A 40 14.09 6.63 4.38
N LEU A 41 12.89 6.41 3.86
CA LEU A 41 12.47 6.91 2.55
C LEU A 41 11.85 8.31 2.70
N PRO A 42 11.86 9.11 1.62
CA PRO A 42 11.10 10.37 1.58
C PRO A 42 9.63 10.15 1.95
N ILE A 43 9.07 11.10 2.69
CA ILE A 43 7.65 11.10 3.04
C ILE A 43 6.95 12.04 2.06
N GLU A 44 6.13 11.46 1.19
CA GLU A 44 5.34 12.23 0.23
C GLU A 44 4.23 13.02 0.95
N SER A 45 3.87 14.19 0.43
CA SER A 45 2.73 14.93 0.99
C SER A 45 1.41 14.19 0.77
N THR A 46 1.23 13.64 -0.43
CA THR A 46 0.06 12.90 -0.88
C THR A 46 0.48 11.69 -1.70
N LEU A 47 -0.25 10.59 -1.62
CA LEU A 47 -0.02 9.42 -2.45
C LEU A 47 -1.34 8.91 -3.01
N GLU A 48 -1.45 8.91 -4.33
CA GLU A 48 -2.57 8.33 -5.08
C GLU A 48 -2.04 7.20 -5.96
N LEU A 49 -2.59 6.00 -5.80
CA LEU A 49 -2.21 4.85 -6.63
C LEU A 49 -3.24 4.61 -7.72
N THR A 50 -2.80 4.73 -8.96
CA THR A 50 -3.49 4.25 -10.15
C THR A 50 -3.06 2.83 -10.49
N GLU A 51 -3.69 2.20 -11.49
CA GLU A 51 -3.38 0.81 -11.86
C GLU A 51 -1.93 0.61 -12.36
N SER A 52 -1.31 1.62 -12.97
CA SER A 52 0.09 1.56 -13.44
C SER A 52 1.11 1.59 -12.31
N ASP A 53 0.72 2.13 -11.15
CA ASP A 53 1.62 2.35 -10.01
C ASP A 53 1.73 1.09 -9.13
N ILE A 54 0.88 0.07 -9.38
CA ILE A 54 0.79 -1.13 -8.54
C ILE A 54 1.92 -2.09 -8.90
N GLN A 55 3.14 -1.78 -8.51
CA GLN A 55 4.33 -2.59 -8.76
C GLN A 55 4.63 -3.51 -7.59
N ASN A 56 5.11 -4.72 -7.89
CA ASN A 56 5.42 -5.71 -6.87
C ASN A 56 6.50 -5.20 -5.89
N ASP A 57 6.27 -5.41 -4.59
CA ASP A 57 7.13 -5.00 -3.48
C ASP A 57 7.40 -3.49 -3.36
N LEU A 58 6.60 -2.64 -4.02
CA LEU A 58 6.69 -1.19 -3.85
C LEU A 58 6.30 -0.79 -2.42
N VAL A 59 7.07 0.12 -1.84
CA VAL A 59 6.79 0.73 -0.53
C VAL A 59 6.88 2.25 -0.61
N ALA A 60 6.08 2.95 0.19
CA ALA A 60 6.10 4.41 0.24
C ALA A 60 5.57 4.94 1.57
N PHE A 61 6.05 6.11 1.99
CA PHE A 61 5.48 6.87 3.10
C PHE A 61 4.76 8.11 2.59
N CYS A 62 3.69 8.52 3.27
CA CYS A 62 3.04 9.79 3.01
C CYS A 62 2.41 10.41 4.26
N GLN A 63 2.15 11.72 4.21
CA GLN A 63 1.57 12.48 5.32
C GLN A 63 0.04 12.39 5.38
N GLN A 64 -0.61 12.04 4.26
CA GLN A 64 -2.06 11.93 4.14
C GLN A 64 -2.51 10.49 3.88
N PRO A 65 -3.78 10.16 4.19
CA PRO A 65 -4.34 8.86 3.83
C PRO A 65 -4.15 8.55 2.34
N ILE A 66 -3.64 7.35 2.05
CA ILE A 66 -3.37 6.89 0.69
C ILE A 66 -4.68 6.69 -0.07
N VAL A 67 -4.77 7.26 -1.27
CA VAL A 67 -5.92 7.10 -2.15
C VAL A 67 -5.65 5.94 -3.11
N LEU A 68 -6.54 4.94 -3.10
CA LEU A 68 -6.46 3.80 -4.00
C LEU A 68 -7.50 3.91 -5.12
N HIS A 69 -7.06 4.19 -6.34
CA HIS A 69 -7.94 4.21 -7.50
C HIS A 69 -8.31 2.78 -7.93
N ARG A 70 -9.52 2.63 -8.51
CA ARG A 70 -10.00 1.36 -9.08
C ARG A 70 -9.63 1.26 -10.56
N GLY A 71 -9.46 0.04 -11.06
CA GLY A 71 -9.36 -0.19 -12.49
C GLY A 71 -10.72 -0.20 -13.19
N GLY A 72 -10.69 -0.40 -14.50
CA GLY A 72 -11.90 -0.42 -15.34
C GLY A 72 -12.84 -1.59 -15.05
N ASN A 73 -12.30 -2.76 -14.72
CA ASN A 73 -13.05 -4.01 -14.51
C ASN A 73 -12.79 -4.67 -13.13
N TRP A 74 -12.16 -3.95 -12.21
CA TRP A 74 -11.85 -4.44 -10.88
C TRP A 74 -11.91 -3.31 -9.84
N ARG A 75 -12.06 -3.67 -8.57
CA ARG A 75 -12.06 -2.74 -7.44
C ARG A 75 -11.27 -3.28 -6.26
N TRP A 76 -10.82 -2.39 -5.38
CA TRP A 76 -10.29 -2.77 -4.09
C TRP A 76 -11.39 -3.31 -3.18
N ASN A 77 -11.11 -4.43 -2.55
CA ASN A 77 -11.92 -5.03 -1.50
C ASN A 77 -11.09 -5.11 -0.23
N ARG A 78 -11.63 -4.55 0.85
CA ARG A 78 -11.01 -4.64 2.17
C ARG A 78 -11.13 -6.06 2.69
N ALA A 79 -10.00 -6.74 2.87
CA ALA A 79 -9.93 -8.13 3.31
C ALA A 79 -9.72 -8.25 4.82
N THR A 80 -8.94 -7.33 5.41
CA THR A 80 -8.58 -7.36 6.84
C THR A 80 -8.36 -5.96 7.34
N VAL A 81 -8.72 -5.71 8.60
CA VAL A 81 -8.36 -4.50 9.36
C VAL A 81 -7.97 -4.95 10.77
N LEU A 82 -6.81 -4.50 11.24
CA LEU A 82 -6.35 -4.68 12.60
C LEU A 82 -5.98 -3.30 13.17
N ASN A 83 -6.40 -3.02 14.39
CA ASN A 83 -6.19 -1.73 15.03
C ASN A 83 -5.20 -1.86 16.19
N ASP A 84 -4.61 -0.73 16.57
CA ASP A 84 -3.81 -0.57 17.79
C ASP A 84 -2.63 -1.57 17.92
N LEU A 85 -2.07 -2.03 16.79
CA LEU A 85 -0.87 -2.86 16.78
C LEU A 85 0.33 -2.03 17.26
N SER A 86 1.13 -2.54 18.20
CA SER A 86 2.33 -1.84 18.66
C SER A 86 3.45 -1.95 17.61
N LEU A 87 3.96 -0.79 17.19
CA LEU A 87 5.18 -0.70 16.39
C LEU A 87 6.40 -0.56 17.31
N ASP A 88 6.28 0.30 18.30
CA ASP A 88 7.18 0.51 19.43
C ASP A 88 6.35 0.84 20.69
N ASP A 89 6.97 1.38 21.73
CA ASP A 89 6.33 1.65 23.03
C ASP A 89 5.23 2.72 22.93
N ASP A 90 5.43 3.73 22.09
CA ASP A 90 4.56 4.93 22.00
C ASP A 90 3.80 5.03 20.66
N THR A 91 4.10 4.16 19.69
CA THR A 91 3.52 4.21 18.34
C THR A 91 2.56 3.05 18.10
N LYS A 92 1.34 3.41 17.70
CA LYS A 92 0.28 2.44 17.34
C LYS A 92 -0.02 2.47 15.86
N VAL A 93 -0.28 1.31 15.28
CA VAL A 93 -0.54 1.14 13.85
C VAL A 93 -1.91 0.53 13.64
N THR A 94 -2.68 1.12 12.74
CA THR A 94 -3.83 0.45 12.11
C THR A 94 -3.37 -0.12 10.78
N LEU A 95 -3.53 -1.43 10.62
CA LEU A 95 -3.14 -2.19 9.45
C LEU A 95 -4.39 -2.58 8.65
N GLN A 96 -4.41 -2.28 7.36
CA GLN A 96 -5.51 -2.61 6.46
C GLN A 96 -5.02 -3.35 5.22
N LYS A 97 -5.57 -4.53 4.98
CA LYS A 97 -5.31 -5.32 3.78
C LYS A 97 -6.36 -5.06 2.71
N MET A 98 -5.91 -4.70 1.52
CA MET A 98 -6.72 -4.53 0.33
C MET A 98 -6.36 -5.57 -0.71
N GLN A 99 -7.38 -6.13 -1.36
CA GLN A 99 -7.20 -7.07 -2.47
C GLN A 99 -8.05 -6.64 -3.65
N SER A 100 -7.54 -6.78 -4.87
CA SER A 100 -8.36 -6.57 -6.06
C SER A 100 -9.45 -7.65 -6.17
N ARG A 101 -10.62 -7.24 -6.65
CA ARG A 101 -11.74 -8.13 -6.99
C ARG A 101 -12.30 -7.70 -8.34
N SER A 102 -12.51 -8.67 -9.24
CA SER A 102 -13.21 -8.41 -10.50
C SER A 102 -14.62 -7.88 -10.23
N THR A 103 -15.05 -6.89 -11.01
CA THR A 103 -16.43 -6.40 -11.01
C THR A 103 -17.27 -7.00 -12.14
N ILE A 104 -16.62 -7.62 -13.12
CA ILE A 104 -17.27 -8.29 -14.25
C ILE A 104 -17.33 -9.79 -13.95
N LYS A 105 -18.50 -10.41 -14.19
CA LYS A 105 -18.71 -11.85 -14.00
C LYS A 105 -17.84 -12.63 -15.00
N HIS A 106 -17.26 -13.74 -14.54
CA HIS A 106 -16.46 -14.66 -15.36
C HIS A 106 -15.17 -14.10 -15.98
N THR A 107 -14.78 -12.87 -15.67
CA THR A 107 -13.46 -12.34 -16.04
C THR A 107 -12.49 -12.46 -14.89
N LYS A 108 -11.26 -12.91 -15.17
CA LYS A 108 -10.17 -12.89 -14.20
C LYS A 108 -9.66 -11.45 -14.10
N GLY A 109 -9.92 -10.80 -12.96
CA GLY A 109 -9.28 -9.53 -12.63
C GLY A 109 -7.82 -9.73 -12.21
N PRO A 110 -7.06 -8.63 -12.02
CA PRO A 110 -5.73 -8.72 -11.43
C PRO A 110 -5.82 -9.32 -10.03
N SER A 111 -4.68 -9.84 -9.54
CA SER A 111 -4.58 -10.45 -8.20
C SER A 111 -3.82 -9.56 -7.22
N PHE A 112 -3.97 -8.25 -7.29
CA PHE A 112 -3.24 -7.33 -6.42
C PHE A 112 -3.53 -7.52 -4.94
N LYS A 113 -2.51 -7.24 -4.14
CA LYS A 113 -2.59 -7.20 -2.68
C LYS A 113 -1.76 -6.03 -2.17
N VAL A 114 -2.40 -5.18 -1.38
CA VAL A 114 -1.81 -3.97 -0.82
C VAL A 114 -2.09 -3.92 0.68
N TRP A 115 -1.09 -3.51 1.45
CA TRP A 115 -1.20 -3.19 2.86
C TRP A 115 -1.10 -1.68 3.04
N LEU A 116 -2.07 -1.12 3.76
CA LEU A 116 -2.11 0.28 4.15
C LEU A 116 -1.92 0.36 5.66
N TYR A 117 -1.11 1.31 6.08
CA TYR A 117 -0.72 1.49 7.46
C TYR A 117 -1.04 2.91 7.86
N ALA A 118 -1.83 3.09 8.91
CA ALA A 118 -2.00 4.39 9.56
C ALA A 118 -1.22 4.37 10.88
N ILE A 119 -0.10 5.09 10.90
CA ILE A 119 0.84 5.14 12.01
C ILE A 119 0.47 6.34 12.87
N ARG A 120 -0.04 6.07 14.07
CA ARG A 120 -0.40 7.06 15.08
C ARG A 120 0.78 7.23 16.03
N SER A 121 1.50 8.33 15.84
CA SER A 121 2.54 8.83 16.74
C SER A 121 2.09 10.16 17.36
N THR A 122 2.77 10.61 18.42
CA THR A 122 2.47 11.83 19.17
C THR A 122 2.68 13.12 18.37
N VAL A 123 3.54 13.09 17.33
CA VAL A 123 3.94 14.29 16.58
C VAL A 123 3.01 14.56 15.40
N SER A 124 2.81 13.57 14.52
CA SER A 124 1.96 13.70 13.34
C SER A 124 1.59 12.32 12.80
N PRO A 125 0.41 12.15 12.18
CA PRO A 125 0.06 10.91 11.52
C PRO A 125 0.98 10.70 10.30
N VAL A 126 1.52 9.49 10.19
CA VAL A 126 2.27 9.05 9.00
C VAL A 126 1.56 7.84 8.44
N TYR A 127 1.49 7.76 7.12
CA TYR A 127 0.92 6.62 6.42
C TYR A 127 2.05 5.87 5.72
N PHE A 128 1.93 4.56 5.69
CA PHE A 128 2.83 3.68 4.94
C PHE A 128 2.02 2.79 4.01
N LEU A 129 2.64 2.44 2.90
CA LEU A 129 2.10 1.58 1.85
C LEU A 129 3.08 0.43 1.64
N TRP A 130 2.55 -0.78 1.48
CA TRP A 130 3.29 -1.87 0.86
C TRP A 130 2.44 -2.61 -0.16
N ILE A 131 2.94 -2.73 -1.38
CA ILE A 131 2.33 -3.52 -2.45
C ILE A 131 2.94 -4.92 -2.42
N GLU A 132 2.41 -5.78 -1.55
CA GLU A 132 2.88 -7.18 -1.44
C GLU A 132 2.77 -7.93 -2.77
N ARG A 133 1.75 -7.62 -3.57
CA ARG A 133 1.57 -8.23 -4.89
C ARG A 133 1.02 -7.24 -5.90
N GLY A 134 1.83 -6.91 -6.90
CA GLY A 134 1.51 -5.99 -7.98
C GLY A 134 1.79 -6.59 -9.36
N TRP A 135 2.03 -5.71 -10.34
CA TRP A 135 2.62 -6.05 -11.62
C TRP A 135 4.07 -6.48 -11.44
N GLU A 136 4.45 -7.55 -12.11
CA GLU A 136 5.84 -7.92 -12.31
C GLU A 136 6.35 -7.14 -13.53
N LEU A 137 7.16 -6.12 -13.29
CA LEU A 137 7.85 -5.45 -14.37
C LEU A 137 9.04 -6.31 -14.83
N PRO A 138 9.30 -6.38 -16.14
CA PRO A 138 10.47 -7.07 -16.64
C PRO A 138 11.74 -6.38 -16.08
N PRO A 139 12.79 -7.15 -15.77
CA PRO A 139 14.09 -6.59 -15.42
C PRO A 139 14.57 -5.60 -16.49
N VAL A 140 15.23 -4.54 -16.04
CA VAL A 140 15.74 -3.44 -16.85
C VAL A 140 16.67 -3.96 -17.96
N GLU A 141 17.40 -5.05 -17.72
CA GLU A 141 18.29 -5.71 -18.69
C GLU A 141 17.52 -6.32 -19.88
N GLN A 142 16.30 -6.81 -19.64
CA GLN A 142 15.44 -7.34 -20.71
C GLN A 142 14.85 -6.23 -21.57
N LEU A 143 14.89 -4.99 -21.10
CA LEU A 143 14.47 -3.80 -21.82
C LEU A 143 15.63 -3.09 -22.52
N SER A 144 16.86 -3.64 -22.46
CA SER A 144 18.04 -3.06 -23.11
C SER A 144 17.87 -2.85 -24.63
N PHE A 145 17.00 -3.60 -25.31
CA PHE A 145 16.67 -3.37 -26.73
C PHE A 145 15.99 -2.00 -26.96
N LEU A 146 15.33 -1.44 -25.94
CA LEU A 146 14.71 -0.12 -26.00
C LEU A 146 15.73 1.00 -25.86
N SER A 147 16.97 0.74 -25.45
CA SER A 147 18.02 1.76 -25.30
C SER A 147 18.18 2.63 -26.56
N SER A 148 18.09 2.01 -27.75
CA SER A 148 18.15 2.71 -29.05
C SER A 148 16.98 3.67 -29.33
N PHE A 149 15.86 3.52 -28.61
CA PHE A 149 14.66 4.35 -28.72
C PHE A 149 14.49 5.33 -27.56
N VAL A 150 15.36 5.25 -26.54
CA VAL A 150 15.31 6.07 -25.33
C VAL A 150 16.29 7.24 -25.51
N ALA A 151 15.84 8.45 -25.18
CA ALA A 151 16.70 9.62 -25.25
C ALA A 151 17.95 9.41 -24.38
N GLU A 152 19.12 9.81 -24.88
CA GLU A 152 20.41 9.57 -24.23
C GLU A 152 20.47 10.07 -22.78
N SER A 153 19.76 11.17 -22.47
CA SER A 153 19.64 11.70 -21.12
C SER A 153 18.92 10.75 -20.16
N LEU A 154 17.84 10.11 -20.60
CA LEU A 154 17.05 9.18 -19.79
C LEU A 154 17.76 7.84 -19.65
N ALA A 155 18.46 7.38 -20.69
CA ALA A 155 19.29 6.17 -20.61
C ALA A 155 20.39 6.31 -19.54
N ARG A 156 21.06 7.48 -19.48
CA ARG A 156 22.06 7.77 -18.44
C ARG A 156 21.46 7.81 -17.03
N GLU A 157 20.26 8.36 -16.86
CA GLU A 157 19.58 8.41 -15.55
C GLU A 157 19.21 7.01 -15.04
N LEU A 158 18.78 6.13 -15.95
CA LEU A 158 18.43 4.74 -15.64
C LEU A 158 19.65 3.82 -15.54
N ASN A 159 20.85 4.34 -15.76
CA ASN A 159 22.11 3.57 -15.79
C ASN A 159 22.07 2.41 -16.79
N TRP A 160 21.45 2.65 -17.94
CA TRP A 160 21.33 1.73 -19.08
C TRP A 160 22.57 1.72 -19.97
#